data_AF-A0A074XP39-F1
#
_entry.id   AF-A0A074XP39-F1
#
_cell.length_a   1.000
_cell.length_b   1.000
_cell.length_c   1.000
_cell.angle_alpha   90.00
_cell.angle_beta   90.00
_cell.angle_gamma   90.00
#
_symmetry.space_group_name_H-M   'P 1'
#
loop_
_entity.id
_entity.type
_entity.pdbx_description
1 polymer ?
#
loop_
_entity_poly.entity_id
_entity_poly.type
_entity_poly.pdbx_seq_one_letter_code
_entity_poly.pdbx_strand_id
1 'polypeptide(L)'
;MTCLLDLSHELLQSILGEVDGHDLAALSATCRAFNSFVTGNRILCKSVYLRAWDHPIEAEPCWETSVRNLVALQKILESDDLETKRESFHWAAPLITPLLTVKNCSRNAPFLADLFKSQKNIDAFLASSSLFENAGNLTQQPAATPELRQLAAKLHCLYGVPIDCQIPPMLVQDDSDDNSPSPSYSVLWHPEATTESVQIPTNNYARAVVYDLRRYTEESLWGPFKSDGSQDVDWEKVEAIMLVLGYNMRLFNRRAPHVFEPVWEKPFDGASPNSYVSAKPTGIMRELSPPGDLDLQDPYGITGEWMRVVCFLDYHDLFSFNFLHSVPADQPRDPINTREAIRIIRLKLRVSAIEPPGPEDGQDYPVVSFTGTSWSLHASWDANANSRIRGTVRQTPKGEIRWTTFSIFHSEERWRSEGIQIGGPRSGRGVLGNWFDKDFDRHGPAGPTAFWKVSDYIEDGKDGEGEQSEGSLGDEESEGDTEYMSD
;
A
#
# COMPACT_ATOMS: atom_id res chain seq x y z
N MET A 1 -45.60 38.85 -4.35
CA MET A 1 -44.34 38.12 -4.64
C MET A 1 -43.96 37.41 -3.36
N THR A 2 -43.96 36.08 -3.37
CA THR A 2 -43.43 35.28 -2.24
C THR A 2 -41.92 35.31 -2.32
N CYS A 3 -41.27 35.82 -1.27
CA CYS A 3 -39.82 35.82 -1.16
C CYS A 3 -39.36 34.44 -0.67
N LEU A 4 -38.15 34.02 -1.04
CA LEU A 4 -37.58 32.74 -0.57
C LEU A 4 -37.58 32.64 0.96
N LEU A 5 -37.34 33.76 1.64
CA LEU A 5 -37.35 33.86 3.11
C LEU A 5 -38.76 33.80 3.74
N ASP A 6 -39.82 33.87 2.94
CA ASP A 6 -41.21 33.76 3.42
C ASP A 6 -41.68 32.29 3.46
N LEU A 7 -40.84 31.35 2.99
CA LEU A 7 -41.12 29.93 3.07
C LEU A 7 -41.03 29.41 4.51
N SER A 8 -41.71 28.30 4.80
CA SER A 8 -41.58 27.64 6.09
C SER A 8 -40.15 27.12 6.31
N HIS A 9 -39.75 26.96 7.57
CA HIS A 9 -38.41 26.48 7.91
C HIS A 9 -38.12 25.08 7.32
N GLU A 10 -39.14 24.24 7.17
CA GLU A 10 -39.02 22.92 6.57
C GLU A 10 -38.73 22.99 5.06
N LEU A 11 -39.39 23.92 4.35
CA LEU A 11 -39.14 24.14 2.93
C LEU A 11 -37.76 24.77 2.71
N LEU A 12 -37.38 25.74 3.55
CA LEU A 12 -36.02 26.31 3.54
C LEU A 12 -34.96 25.27 3.83
N GLN A 13 -35.18 24.40 4.82
CA GLN A 13 -34.31 23.28 5.14
C GLN A 13 -34.15 22.33 3.95
N SER A 14 -35.25 21.99 3.27
CA SER A 14 -35.21 21.11 2.11
C SER A 14 -34.49 21.75 0.94
N ILE A 15 -34.67 23.05 0.69
CA ILE A 15 -34.00 23.75 -0.42
C ILE A 15 -32.51 23.91 -0.13
N LEU A 16 -32.16 24.39 1.06
CA LEU A 16 -30.76 24.62 1.43
C LEU A 16 -29.98 23.33 1.65
N GLY A 17 -30.65 22.23 1.99
CA GLY A 17 -30.05 20.90 2.08
C GLY A 17 -29.61 20.32 0.74
N GLU A 18 -30.11 20.86 -0.37
CA GLU A 18 -29.73 20.46 -1.74
C GLU A 18 -28.52 21.23 -2.28
N VAL A 19 -28.04 22.23 -1.56
CA VAL A 19 -26.95 23.12 -1.95
C VAL A 19 -25.61 22.58 -1.45
N ASP A 20 -24.55 22.81 -2.22
CA ASP A 20 -23.19 22.42 -1.83
C ASP A 20 -22.66 23.26 -0.66
N GLY A 21 -21.71 22.70 0.10
CA GLY A 21 -21.15 23.39 1.28
C GLY A 21 -20.55 24.76 0.98
N HIS A 22 -19.94 24.93 -0.20
CA HIS A 22 -19.43 26.20 -0.69
C HIS A 22 -20.52 27.27 -0.79
N ASP A 23 -21.61 26.91 -1.46
CA ASP A 23 -22.72 27.81 -1.75
C ASP A 23 -23.55 28.06 -0.50
N LEU A 24 -23.64 27.09 0.41
CA LEU A 24 -24.24 27.29 1.73
C LEU A 24 -23.49 28.39 2.51
N ALA A 25 -22.16 28.37 2.48
CA ALA A 25 -21.36 29.42 3.12
C ALA A 25 -21.60 30.78 2.45
N ALA A 26 -21.63 30.84 1.11
CA ALA A 26 -21.93 32.06 0.36
C ALA A 26 -23.34 32.60 0.71
N LEU A 27 -24.37 31.75 0.72
CA LEU A 27 -25.73 32.09 1.10
C LEU A 27 -25.81 32.64 2.52
N SER A 28 -25.09 32.04 3.46
CA SER A 28 -25.02 32.52 4.86
C SER A 28 -24.41 33.93 4.99
N ALA A 29 -23.61 34.36 4.02
CA ALA A 29 -22.99 35.69 3.98
C ALA A 29 -23.88 36.75 3.29
N THR A 30 -24.94 36.34 2.59
CA THR A 30 -25.78 37.29 1.82
C THR A 30 -26.67 38.17 2.70
N CYS A 31 -27.27 37.61 3.75
CA CYS A 31 -28.17 38.37 4.63
C CYS A 31 -28.25 37.77 6.05
N ARG A 32 -28.70 38.59 7.01
CA ARG A 32 -28.85 38.17 8.41
C ARG A 32 -29.82 37.01 8.60
N ALA A 33 -30.88 36.92 7.79
CA ALA A 33 -31.86 35.85 7.91
C ALA A 33 -31.26 34.48 7.54
N PHE A 34 -30.55 34.38 6.41
CA PHE A 34 -29.82 33.17 6.05
C PHE A 34 -28.69 32.86 7.02
N ASN A 35 -27.95 33.89 7.48
CA ASN A 35 -26.91 33.69 8.47
C ASN A 35 -27.46 33.05 9.75
N SER A 36 -28.55 33.59 10.30
CA SER A 36 -29.22 33.05 11.49
C SER A 36 -29.84 31.68 11.26
N PHE A 37 -30.29 31.36 10.04
CA PHE A 37 -30.86 30.06 9.70
C PHE A 37 -29.81 28.97 9.56
N VAL A 38 -28.62 29.30 9.05
CA VAL A 38 -27.52 28.34 8.85
C VAL A 38 -26.73 28.13 10.15
N THR A 39 -26.46 29.21 10.89
CA THR A 39 -25.63 29.17 12.10
C THR A 39 -26.34 28.37 13.21
N GLY A 40 -25.68 27.33 13.74
CA GLY A 40 -26.27 26.45 14.76
C GLY A 40 -27.31 25.46 14.22
N ASN A 41 -27.64 25.48 12.92
CA ASN A 41 -28.54 24.50 12.32
C ASN A 41 -27.80 23.20 11.98
N ARG A 42 -27.74 22.34 13.00
CA ARG A 42 -27.06 21.03 12.94
C ARG A 42 -27.66 20.10 11.87
N ILE A 43 -28.98 20.12 11.70
CA ILE A 43 -29.68 19.22 10.77
C ILE A 43 -29.31 19.59 9.33
N LEU A 44 -29.26 20.89 9.02
CA LEU A 44 -28.84 21.40 7.71
C LEU A 44 -27.39 21.05 7.40
N CYS A 45 -26.48 21.30 8.34
CA CYS A 45 -25.07 20.96 8.14
C CYS A 45 -24.89 19.44 7.96
N LYS A 46 -25.66 18.62 8.68
CA LYS A 46 -25.65 17.15 8.52
C LYS A 46 -26.15 16.73 7.14
N SER A 47 -27.27 17.30 6.65
CA SER A 47 -27.80 16.95 5.33
C SER A 47 -26.86 17.35 4.20
N VAL A 48 -26.26 18.54 4.29
CA VAL A 48 -25.29 19.02 3.29
C VAL A 48 -24.02 18.17 3.32
N TYR A 49 -23.51 17.83 4.51
CA TYR A 49 -22.34 16.96 4.64
C TYR A 49 -22.61 15.57 4.04
N LEU A 50 -23.70 14.90 4.46
CA LEU A 50 -24.04 13.55 4.03
C LEU A 50 -24.57 13.49 2.59
N ARG A 51 -24.67 14.61 1.88
CA ARG A 51 -24.89 14.64 0.44
C ARG A 51 -23.58 14.49 -0.31
N ALA A 52 -22.54 15.21 0.13
CA ALA A 52 -21.24 15.28 -0.55
C ALA A 52 -20.25 14.20 -0.07
N TRP A 53 -20.24 13.87 1.22
CA TRP A 53 -19.23 13.00 1.83
C TRP A 53 -19.86 11.79 2.55
N ASP A 54 -19.02 10.79 2.84
CA ASP A 54 -19.42 9.58 3.55
C ASP A 54 -19.58 9.83 5.06
N HIS A 55 -20.45 9.05 5.71
CA HIS A 55 -20.69 9.16 7.15
C HIS A 55 -19.43 8.78 7.96
N PRO A 56 -18.98 9.62 8.91
CA PRO A 56 -17.83 9.31 9.75
C PRO A 56 -18.11 8.12 10.69
N ILE A 57 -17.09 7.36 11.05
CA ILE A 57 -17.25 6.16 11.92
C ILE A 57 -17.46 6.53 13.39
N GLU A 58 -16.82 7.62 13.84
CA GLU A 58 -16.82 8.03 15.25
C GLU A 58 -18.17 8.62 15.71
N ALA A 59 -18.23 9.00 17.00
CA ALA A 59 -19.35 9.72 17.58
C ALA A 59 -19.76 10.94 16.72
N GLU A 60 -21.04 11.29 16.74
CA GLU A 60 -21.57 12.35 15.87
C GLU A 60 -20.74 13.65 15.98
N PRO A 61 -20.06 14.07 14.90
CA PRO A 61 -19.19 15.23 14.96
C PRO A 61 -20.00 16.52 15.00
N CYS A 62 -19.30 17.63 15.25
CA CYS A 62 -19.85 18.94 14.96
C CYS A 62 -20.00 19.11 13.44
N TRP A 63 -21.21 18.88 12.92
CA TRP A 63 -21.50 18.97 11.48
C TRP A 63 -21.15 20.32 10.87
N GLU A 64 -21.37 21.41 11.61
CA GLU A 64 -21.02 22.77 11.17
C GLU A 64 -19.51 22.92 10.94
N THR A 65 -18.69 22.50 11.90
CA THR A 65 -17.23 22.49 11.78
C THR A 65 -16.76 21.53 10.68
N SER A 66 -17.41 20.37 10.55
CA SER A 66 -17.04 19.36 9.55
C SER A 66 -17.24 19.88 8.13
N VAL A 67 -18.40 20.49 7.84
CA VAL A 67 -18.66 21.13 6.54
C VAL A 67 -17.66 22.25 6.27
N ARG A 68 -17.40 23.13 7.26
CA ARG A 68 -16.42 24.22 7.10
C ARG A 68 -15.02 23.70 6.78
N ASN A 69 -14.56 22.69 7.53
CA ASN A 69 -13.23 22.11 7.35
C ASN A 69 -13.08 21.46 5.97
N LEU A 70 -14.09 20.71 5.51
CA LEU A 70 -14.03 20.06 4.20
C LEU A 70 -14.12 21.05 3.04
N VAL A 71 -14.94 22.09 3.15
CA VAL A 71 -14.98 23.17 2.16
C VAL A 71 -13.65 23.92 2.10
N ALA A 72 -13.02 24.19 3.25
CA ALA A 72 -11.70 24.81 3.30
C ALA A 72 -10.60 23.90 2.74
N LEU A 73 -10.63 22.60 3.08
CA LEU A 73 -9.72 21.59 2.53
C LEU A 73 -9.83 21.51 1.01
N GLN A 74 -11.06 21.44 0.49
CA GLN A 74 -11.34 21.44 -0.94
C GLN A 74 -10.72 22.67 -1.62
N LYS A 75 -10.94 23.88 -1.08
CA LYS A 75 -10.34 25.12 -1.61
C LYS A 75 -8.82 25.10 -1.62
N ILE A 76 -8.18 24.57 -0.58
CA ILE A 76 -6.72 24.44 -0.52
C ILE A 76 -6.21 23.46 -1.59
N LEU A 77 -6.90 22.33 -1.76
CA LEU A 77 -6.55 21.31 -2.75
C LEU A 77 -6.86 21.78 -4.19
N GLU A 78 -7.85 22.64 -4.40
CA GLU A 78 -8.16 23.27 -5.69
C GLU A 78 -7.28 24.49 -6.00
N SER A 79 -6.62 25.09 -5.00
CA SER A 79 -5.70 26.22 -5.21
C SER A 79 -4.62 25.89 -6.24
N ASP A 80 -4.27 26.86 -7.08
CA ASP A 80 -3.15 26.73 -8.01
C ASP A 80 -1.79 27.06 -7.38
N ASP A 81 -1.77 27.59 -6.15
CA ASP A 81 -0.52 27.97 -5.50
C ASP A 81 0.08 26.80 -4.71
N LEU A 82 1.32 26.43 -5.04
CA LEU A 82 2.04 25.34 -4.39
C LEU A 82 2.47 25.72 -2.97
N GLU A 83 2.85 26.98 -2.74
CA GLU A 83 3.30 27.44 -1.43
C GLU A 83 2.14 27.45 -0.43
N THR A 84 0.97 27.97 -0.82
CA THR A 84 -0.25 27.88 -0.01
C THR A 84 -0.57 26.44 0.41
N LYS A 85 -0.39 25.46 -0.49
CA LYS A 85 -0.61 24.03 -0.16
C LYS A 85 0.38 23.52 0.86
N ARG A 86 1.68 23.85 0.70
CA ARG A 86 2.75 23.47 1.61
C ARG A 86 2.56 24.08 3.01
N GLU A 87 2.26 25.37 3.09
CA GLU A 87 1.98 26.05 4.35
C GLU A 87 0.75 25.46 5.05
N SER A 88 -0.27 25.09 4.27
CA SER A 88 -1.51 24.49 4.79
C SER A 88 -1.38 23.00 5.11
N PHE A 89 -0.28 22.34 4.75
CA PHE A 89 -0.11 20.88 4.90
C PHE A 89 -0.36 20.41 6.34
N HIS A 90 0.22 21.10 7.31
CA HIS A 90 0.10 20.76 8.73
C HIS A 90 -1.36 20.73 9.24
N TRP A 91 -2.22 21.56 8.67
CA TRP A 91 -3.65 21.64 9.01
C TRP A 91 -4.49 20.70 8.15
N ALA A 92 -4.18 20.59 6.85
CA ALA A 92 -4.97 19.86 5.87
C ALA A 92 -4.73 18.33 5.93
N ALA A 93 -3.48 17.88 6.08
CA ALA A 93 -3.14 16.46 6.04
C ALA A 93 -3.84 15.63 7.13
N PRO A 94 -3.96 16.08 8.39
CA PRO A 94 -4.71 15.37 9.42
C PRO A 94 -6.21 15.21 9.13
N LEU A 95 -6.78 16.04 8.25
CA LEU A 95 -8.19 15.93 7.83
C LEU A 95 -8.39 14.88 6.74
N ILE A 96 -7.36 14.54 5.96
CA ILE A 96 -7.46 13.62 4.82
C ILE A 96 -7.54 12.16 5.29
N THR A 97 -6.68 11.75 6.23
CA THR A 97 -6.64 10.35 6.68
C THR A 97 -7.99 9.86 7.24
N PRO A 98 -8.70 10.59 8.13
CA PRO A 98 -10.00 10.17 8.64
C PRO A 98 -11.09 10.03 7.55
N LEU A 99 -10.97 10.77 6.44
CA LEU A 99 -11.91 10.63 5.32
C LEU A 99 -11.75 9.30 4.60
N LEU A 100 -10.55 8.72 4.62
CA LEU A 100 -10.22 7.46 3.98
C LEU A 100 -10.45 6.25 4.89
N THR A 101 -10.47 6.44 6.21
CA THR A 101 -10.71 5.35 7.17
C THR A 101 -12.19 5.04 7.39
N VAL A 102 -13.11 5.76 6.74
CA VAL A 102 -14.55 5.49 6.82
C VAL A 102 -14.92 4.15 6.20
N LYS A 103 -15.95 3.49 6.73
CA LYS A 103 -16.43 2.21 6.19
C LYS A 103 -17.05 2.45 4.81
N ASN A 104 -16.58 1.74 3.80
CA ASN A 104 -17.03 1.87 2.42
C ASN A 104 -16.96 3.34 1.93
N CYS A 105 -15.73 3.81 1.75
CA CYS A 105 -15.34 5.17 1.30
C CYS A 105 -15.78 5.46 -0.15
N SER A 106 -17.08 5.39 -0.41
CA SER A 106 -17.68 5.42 -1.75
C SER A 106 -17.72 6.81 -2.38
N ARG A 107 -17.70 7.87 -1.56
CA ARG A 107 -17.71 9.27 -2.00
C ARG A 107 -16.40 9.96 -1.71
N ASN A 108 -15.84 9.72 -0.53
CA ASN A 108 -14.61 10.36 -0.07
C ASN A 108 -13.39 9.95 -0.91
N ALA A 109 -13.25 8.66 -1.26
CA ALA A 109 -12.10 8.22 -2.06
C ALA A 109 -12.14 8.77 -3.49
N PRO A 110 -13.26 8.72 -4.25
CA PRO A 110 -13.34 9.38 -5.55
C PRO A 110 -13.14 10.91 -5.48
N PHE A 111 -13.69 11.56 -4.46
CA PHE A 111 -13.50 13.00 -4.22
C PHE A 111 -12.02 13.36 -4.05
N LEU A 112 -11.29 12.63 -3.20
CA LEU A 112 -9.86 12.84 -3.02
C LEU A 112 -9.06 12.44 -4.27
N ALA A 113 -9.43 11.34 -4.93
CA ALA A 113 -8.76 10.90 -6.16
C ALA A 113 -8.84 11.96 -7.26
N ASP A 114 -9.97 12.68 -7.38
CA ASP A 114 -10.13 13.77 -8.34
C ASP A 114 -9.21 14.96 -8.02
N LEU A 115 -9.17 15.38 -6.75
CA LEU A 115 -8.30 16.47 -6.30
C LEU A 115 -6.81 16.13 -6.48
N PHE A 116 -6.41 14.88 -6.22
CA PHE A 116 -5.03 14.42 -6.36
C PHE A 116 -4.61 14.09 -7.81
N LYS A 117 -5.44 14.42 -8.81
CA LYS A 117 -4.96 14.50 -10.21
C LYS A 117 -3.99 15.67 -10.43
N SER A 118 -4.06 16.69 -9.58
CA SER A 118 -3.14 17.82 -9.63
C SER A 118 -1.75 17.42 -9.13
N GLN A 119 -0.73 17.58 -9.98
CA GLN A 119 0.67 17.31 -9.60
C GLN A 119 1.11 18.16 -8.40
N LYS A 120 0.60 19.38 -8.24
CA LYS A 120 0.90 20.24 -7.09
C LYS A 120 0.38 19.64 -5.76
N ASN A 121 -0.74 18.92 -5.79
CA ASN A 121 -1.25 18.21 -4.61
C ASN A 121 -0.37 17.01 -4.30
N ILE A 122 0.04 16.25 -5.31
CA ILE A 122 0.99 15.14 -5.16
C ILE A 122 2.29 15.65 -4.53
N ASP A 123 2.87 16.71 -5.10
CA ASP A 123 4.15 17.26 -4.67
C ASP A 123 4.10 17.85 -3.26
N ALA A 124 2.99 18.49 -2.86
CA ALA A 124 2.87 19.12 -1.53
C ALA A 124 2.44 18.15 -0.42
N PHE A 125 1.64 17.13 -0.73
CA PHE A 125 1.02 16.26 0.28
C PHE A 125 1.58 14.83 0.32
N LEU A 126 2.05 14.29 -0.81
CA LEU A 126 2.51 12.91 -0.90
C LEU A 126 4.03 12.83 -1.02
N ALA A 127 4.66 13.75 -1.74
CA ALA A 127 6.10 13.81 -1.95
C ALA A 127 6.85 14.68 -0.91
N SER A 128 6.42 14.57 0.35
CA SER A 128 6.90 15.41 1.46
C SER A 128 7.56 14.62 2.60
N SER A 129 7.93 13.36 2.36
CA SER A 129 8.75 12.57 3.28
C SER A 129 10.25 12.90 3.15
N SER A 130 11.07 12.38 4.05
CA SER A 130 12.54 12.52 4.00
C SER A 130 13.14 11.89 2.74
N LEU A 131 12.45 10.92 2.13
CA LEU A 131 12.92 10.29 0.89
C LEU A 131 13.08 11.33 -0.23
N PHE A 132 12.13 12.26 -0.33
CA PHE A 132 12.09 13.28 -1.37
C PHE A 132 13.09 14.43 -1.15
N GLU A 133 13.85 14.44 -0.05
CA GLU A 133 14.98 15.35 0.11
C GLU A 133 16.06 15.10 -0.95
N ASN A 134 16.33 13.82 -1.25
CA ASN A 134 17.34 13.40 -2.23
C ASN A 134 16.71 12.85 -3.52
N ALA A 135 15.52 12.27 -3.42
CA ALA A 135 14.83 11.64 -4.53
C ALA A 135 13.85 12.56 -5.27
N GLY A 136 13.55 13.74 -4.69
CA GLY A 136 12.58 14.69 -5.21
C GLY A 136 13.11 15.54 -6.36
N ASN A 137 12.21 16.28 -6.99
CA ASN A 137 12.52 17.33 -7.97
C ASN A 137 12.38 18.73 -7.33
N LEU A 138 12.45 19.80 -8.13
CA LEU A 138 12.36 21.19 -7.65
C LEU A 138 11.05 21.52 -6.89
N THR A 139 9.96 20.81 -7.17
CA THR A 139 8.64 21.04 -6.57
C THR A 139 8.35 20.12 -5.38
N GLN A 140 9.23 19.17 -5.07
CA GLN A 140 9.04 18.20 -4.00
C GLN A 140 10.05 18.45 -2.90
N GLN A 141 9.57 18.59 -1.68
CA GLN A 141 10.41 18.95 -0.54
C GLN A 141 9.90 18.26 0.71
N PRO A 142 10.80 17.76 1.58
CA PRO A 142 10.40 17.16 2.84
C PRO A 142 9.65 18.17 3.71
N ALA A 143 8.64 17.71 4.43
CA ALA A 143 7.94 18.51 5.42
C ALA A 143 8.86 18.90 6.59
N ALA A 144 8.54 20.01 7.26
CA ALA A 144 9.41 20.63 8.26
C ALA A 144 9.67 19.77 9.51
N THR A 145 8.73 18.89 9.90
CA THR A 145 8.86 18.06 11.11
C THR A 145 8.79 16.56 10.80
N PRO A 146 9.46 15.70 11.59
CA PRO A 146 9.39 14.24 11.41
C PRO A 146 7.95 13.68 11.40
N GLU A 147 7.07 14.24 12.23
CA GLU A 147 5.66 13.80 12.33
C GLU A 147 4.90 14.08 11.04
N LEU A 148 5.14 15.26 10.45
CA LEU A 148 4.56 15.64 9.18
C LEU A 148 5.10 14.81 8.01
N ARG A 149 6.39 14.45 8.04
CA ARG A 149 6.99 13.54 7.04
C ARG A 149 6.39 12.14 7.10
N GLN A 150 6.20 11.60 8.31
CA GLN A 150 5.52 10.32 8.52
C GLN A 150 4.05 10.37 8.08
N LEU A 151 3.36 11.49 8.30
CA LEU A 151 1.99 11.69 7.82
C LEU A 151 1.92 11.76 6.28
N ALA A 152 2.85 12.47 5.63
CA ALA A 152 2.95 12.51 4.18
C ALA A 152 3.18 11.10 3.59
N ALA A 153 4.12 10.35 4.15
CA ALA A 153 4.42 8.98 3.74
C ALA A 153 3.21 8.06 3.95
N LYS A 154 2.46 8.21 5.06
CA LYS A 154 1.19 7.50 5.28
C LYS A 154 0.14 7.84 4.22
N LEU A 155 -0.02 9.11 3.89
CA LEU A 155 -0.93 9.56 2.84
C LEU A 155 -0.53 9.00 1.48
N HIS A 156 0.76 8.94 1.16
CA HIS A 156 1.25 8.32 -0.06
C HIS A 156 0.99 6.81 -0.08
N CYS A 157 1.14 6.10 1.04
CA CYS A 157 0.76 4.69 1.15
C CYS A 157 -0.76 4.46 0.93
N LEU A 158 -1.61 5.35 1.45
CA LEU A 158 -3.06 5.31 1.25
C LEU A 158 -3.47 5.69 -0.17
N TYR A 159 -2.79 6.67 -0.78
CA TYR A 159 -2.92 6.96 -2.21
C TYR A 159 -2.56 5.72 -3.03
N GLY A 160 -1.44 5.12 -2.63
CA GLY A 160 -0.87 3.84 -3.02
C GLY A 160 -0.71 3.64 -4.51
N VAL A 161 -0.41 4.74 -5.22
CA VAL A 161 0.22 4.71 -6.53
C VAL A 161 1.66 5.21 -6.35
N PRO A 162 2.68 4.41 -6.70
CA PRO A 162 4.08 4.80 -6.58
C PRO A 162 4.38 6.09 -7.36
N ILE A 163 4.80 7.13 -6.65
CA ILE A 163 5.30 8.37 -7.25
C ILE A 163 6.78 8.16 -7.60
N ASP A 164 7.04 7.95 -8.88
CA ASP A 164 8.40 7.96 -9.43
C ASP A 164 8.54 9.23 -10.26
N CYS A 165 9.43 10.10 -9.83
CA CYS A 165 9.51 11.45 -10.36
C CYS A 165 10.08 11.49 -11.77
N GLN A 166 10.69 10.39 -12.26
CA GLN A 166 11.61 10.43 -13.40
C GLN A 166 11.53 9.22 -14.35
N ILE A 167 10.40 8.54 -14.48
CA ILE A 167 10.21 7.67 -15.65
C ILE A 167 9.94 8.59 -16.85
N PRO A 168 10.81 8.70 -17.87
CA PRO A 168 10.54 9.53 -19.01
C PRO A 168 9.22 9.08 -19.67
N PRO A 169 8.37 10.02 -20.14
CA PRO A 169 7.20 9.69 -20.96
C PRO A 169 7.56 8.91 -22.23
N MET A 170 8.85 8.84 -22.61
CA MET A 170 9.34 8.05 -23.76
C MET A 170 9.27 6.52 -23.58
N LEU A 171 8.84 6.01 -22.41
CA LEU A 171 8.42 4.61 -22.28
C LEU A 171 6.92 4.41 -22.60
N VAL A 172 6.27 5.44 -23.17
CA VAL A 172 5.00 5.39 -23.89
C VAL A 172 5.31 5.63 -25.37
N GLN A 173 5.96 4.66 -26.03
CA GLN A 173 5.86 4.57 -27.48
C GLN A 173 4.76 3.55 -27.78
N ASP A 174 3.75 3.98 -28.53
CA ASP A 174 2.81 3.09 -29.21
C ASP A 174 3.63 2.03 -29.93
N ASP A 175 3.37 0.76 -29.61
CA ASP A 175 3.88 -0.38 -30.36
C ASP A 175 3.36 -0.28 -31.80
N SER A 176 4.14 0.36 -32.65
CA SER A 176 4.04 0.22 -34.10
C SER A 176 5.14 -0.74 -34.52
N ASP A 177 4.70 -1.97 -34.81
CA ASP A 177 5.29 -2.94 -35.73
C ASP A 177 6.79 -2.82 -35.99
N ASP A 178 7.62 -3.61 -35.30
CA ASP A 178 8.56 -4.48 -36.03
C ASP A 178 9.15 -5.61 -35.18
N ASN A 179 9.28 -6.76 -35.82
CA ASN A 179 9.83 -7.99 -35.29
C ASN A 179 11.37 -7.88 -35.29
N SER A 180 11.94 -7.29 -34.23
CA SER A 180 13.39 -7.15 -34.03
C SER A 180 13.81 -7.57 -32.61
N PRO A 181 15.01 -8.17 -32.44
CA PRO A 181 15.44 -8.69 -31.15
C PRO A 181 15.61 -7.55 -30.14
N SER A 182 15.13 -7.80 -28.92
CA SER A 182 15.06 -6.88 -27.79
C SER A 182 16.28 -5.95 -27.69
N PRO A 183 16.09 -4.63 -27.48
CA PRO A 183 17.21 -3.78 -27.14
C PRO A 183 17.76 -4.22 -25.79
N SER A 184 19.03 -4.63 -25.77
CA SER A 184 19.81 -4.70 -24.54
C SER A 184 19.75 -3.34 -23.87
N TYR A 185 19.07 -3.24 -22.72
CA TYR A 185 18.95 -2.03 -21.89
C TYR A 185 20.26 -1.67 -21.17
N SER A 186 21.41 -1.97 -21.80
CA SER A 186 22.72 -1.44 -21.40
C SER A 186 23.01 -0.07 -22.02
N VAL A 187 22.06 0.52 -22.76
CA VAL A 187 22.23 1.78 -23.47
C VAL A 187 21.24 2.84 -22.98
N LEU A 188 21.49 3.38 -21.78
CA LEU A 188 21.24 4.79 -21.42
C LEU A 188 22.16 5.22 -20.25
N TRP A 189 23.40 4.72 -20.25
CA TRP A 189 24.53 5.38 -19.60
C TRP A 189 25.51 5.76 -20.70
N HIS A 190 25.29 6.92 -21.32
CA HIS A 190 26.31 7.58 -22.15
C HIS A 190 26.94 8.70 -21.31
N PRO A 191 28.21 8.60 -20.91
CA PRO A 191 28.89 9.65 -20.12
C PRO A 191 29.15 10.95 -20.91
N GLU A 192 28.71 11.05 -22.17
CA GLU A 192 29.15 12.10 -23.10
C GLU A 192 28.02 13.01 -23.62
N ALA A 193 26.81 12.92 -23.05
CA ALA A 193 25.73 13.89 -23.32
C ALA A 193 25.75 15.03 -22.29
N THR A 194 26.49 16.08 -22.64
CA THR A 194 26.38 17.49 -22.21
C THR A 194 25.27 17.88 -21.20
N THR A 195 25.69 18.29 -20.00
CA THR A 195 25.12 19.38 -19.17
C THR A 195 23.65 19.34 -18.71
N GLU A 196 23.02 18.17 -18.60
CA GLU A 196 21.84 18.00 -17.74
C GLU A 196 22.17 16.96 -16.67
N SER A 197 21.97 17.31 -15.40
CA SER A 197 22.21 16.41 -14.27
C SER A 197 21.39 15.14 -14.45
N VAL A 198 22.03 13.99 -14.68
CA VAL A 198 21.37 12.69 -14.76
C VAL A 198 20.65 12.44 -13.44
N GLN A 199 19.33 12.62 -13.43
CA GLN A 199 18.54 12.56 -12.20
C GLN A 199 18.24 11.10 -11.85
N ILE A 200 18.63 10.69 -10.65
CA ILE A 200 18.50 9.30 -10.17
C ILE A 200 17.02 9.02 -9.86
N PRO A 201 16.43 7.91 -10.37
CA PRO A 201 15.03 7.56 -10.09
C PRO A 201 14.73 7.44 -8.60
N THR A 202 13.52 7.82 -8.20
CA THR A 202 13.08 7.78 -6.79
C THR A 202 13.19 6.37 -6.21
N ASN A 203 12.94 5.36 -7.04
CA ASN A 203 13.06 3.96 -6.68
C ASN A 203 14.47 3.58 -6.17
N ASN A 204 15.55 4.14 -6.70
CA ASN A 204 16.91 3.77 -6.30
C ASN A 204 17.23 4.24 -4.87
N TYR A 205 16.71 5.39 -4.47
CA TYR A 205 16.78 5.86 -3.09
C TYR A 205 15.89 5.02 -2.17
N ALA A 206 14.70 4.63 -2.64
CA ALA A 206 13.82 3.74 -1.88
C ALA A 206 14.47 2.36 -1.65
N ARG A 207 15.18 1.80 -2.65
CA ARG A 207 15.98 0.58 -2.50
C ARG A 207 17.04 0.73 -1.42
N ALA A 208 17.78 1.85 -1.41
CA ALA A 208 18.79 2.11 -0.38
C ALA A 208 18.18 2.14 1.03
N VAL A 209 16.94 2.63 1.20
CA VAL A 209 16.23 2.57 2.48
C VAL A 209 15.82 1.14 2.84
N VAL A 210 15.29 0.37 1.86
CA VAL A 210 14.78 -0.98 2.09
C VAL A 210 15.90 -1.98 2.39
N TYR A 211 17.03 -1.93 1.67
CA TYR A 211 18.12 -2.90 1.80
C TYR A 211 19.23 -2.48 2.79
N ASP A 212 19.04 -1.38 3.53
CA ASP A 212 19.95 -1.00 4.61
C ASP A 212 19.72 -1.86 5.86
N LEU A 213 20.57 -2.89 6.03
CA LEU A 213 20.46 -3.87 7.11
C LEU A 213 20.61 -3.25 8.51
N ARG A 214 21.16 -2.02 8.60
CA ARG A 214 21.22 -1.26 9.87
C ARG A 214 19.83 -0.96 10.45
N ARG A 215 18.78 -0.99 9.62
CA ARG A 215 17.38 -0.71 9.99
C ARG A 215 16.60 -1.96 10.43
N TYR A 216 17.24 -3.12 10.44
CA TYR A 216 16.66 -4.40 10.84
C TYR A 216 17.16 -4.76 12.22
N THR A 217 16.34 -4.43 13.21
CA THR A 217 16.70 -4.48 14.64
C THR A 217 15.57 -5.16 15.41
N GLU A 218 15.85 -5.60 16.63
CA GLU A 218 14.83 -6.15 17.52
C GLU A 218 13.75 -5.10 17.82
N GLU A 219 14.15 -3.84 18.00
CA GLU A 219 13.28 -2.70 18.29
C GLU A 219 12.36 -2.36 17.11
N SER A 220 12.85 -2.47 15.87
CA SER A 220 12.05 -2.30 14.65
C SER A 220 11.30 -3.57 14.25
N LEU A 221 11.38 -4.63 15.07
CA LEU A 221 10.78 -5.95 14.83
C LEU A 221 11.18 -6.52 13.46
N TRP A 222 12.33 -6.10 12.91
CA TRP A 222 12.78 -6.44 11.56
C TRP A 222 11.81 -6.07 10.42
N GLY A 223 10.81 -5.23 10.71
CA GLY A 223 9.76 -4.82 9.80
C GLY A 223 9.74 -3.32 9.54
N PRO A 224 8.63 -2.79 9.01
CA PRO A 224 8.42 -1.37 8.80
C PRO A 224 7.93 -0.65 10.08
N PHE A 225 8.63 -0.88 11.19
CA PHE A 225 8.34 -0.26 12.49
C PHE A 225 9.48 0.67 12.90
N LYS A 226 9.15 1.67 13.71
CA LYS A 226 10.15 2.54 14.32
C LYS A 226 11.09 1.72 15.21
N SER A 227 12.37 2.07 15.21
CA SER A 227 13.41 1.41 15.99
C SER A 227 13.46 1.88 17.46
N ASP A 228 12.33 2.30 18.03
CA ASP A 228 12.20 2.79 19.41
C ASP A 228 11.47 1.78 20.32
N GLY A 229 11.09 0.61 19.79
CA GLY A 229 10.37 -0.43 20.52
C GLY A 229 8.89 -0.13 20.76
N SER A 230 8.37 1.00 20.26
CA SER A 230 6.95 1.38 20.42
C SER A 230 5.98 0.50 19.63
N GLN A 231 6.49 -0.24 18.63
CA GLN A 231 5.71 -0.93 17.60
C GLN A 231 4.88 0.04 16.73
N ASP A 232 5.17 1.35 16.78
CA ASP A 232 4.62 2.32 15.85
C ASP A 232 5.16 2.04 14.45
N VAL A 233 4.30 2.20 13.45
CA VAL A 233 4.68 2.06 12.05
C VAL A 233 5.63 3.19 11.65
N ASP A 234 6.71 2.82 10.96
CA ASP A 234 7.56 3.76 10.23
C ASP A 234 7.02 3.89 8.80
N TRP A 235 6.16 4.89 8.59
CA TRP A 235 5.50 5.12 7.31
C TRP A 235 6.46 5.50 6.20
N GLU A 236 7.61 6.11 6.51
CA GLU A 236 8.64 6.39 5.50
C GLU A 236 9.30 5.10 5.01
N LYS A 237 9.46 4.09 5.89
CA LYS A 237 9.89 2.75 5.48
C LYS A 237 8.80 2.03 4.67
N VAL A 238 7.52 2.14 5.05
CA VAL A 238 6.39 1.58 4.26
C VAL A 238 6.33 2.23 2.87
N GLU A 239 6.53 3.53 2.77
CA GLU A 239 6.57 4.27 1.51
C GLU A 239 7.71 3.79 0.62
N ALA A 240 8.92 3.63 1.17
CA ALA A 240 10.05 3.08 0.42
C ALA A 240 9.76 1.67 -0.10
N ILE A 241 9.16 0.79 0.73
CA ILE A 241 8.72 -0.55 0.33
C ILE A 241 7.73 -0.48 -0.84
N MET A 242 6.72 0.39 -0.73
CA MET A 242 5.71 0.58 -1.78
C MET A 242 6.34 1.03 -3.10
N LEU A 243 7.28 1.97 -3.05
CA LEU A 243 7.99 2.47 -4.23
C LEU A 243 8.83 1.37 -4.88
N VAL A 244 9.51 0.54 -4.08
CA VAL A 244 10.30 -0.59 -4.56
C VAL A 244 9.43 -1.64 -5.25
N LEU A 245 8.38 -2.08 -4.59
CA LEU A 245 7.46 -3.10 -5.11
C LEU A 245 6.71 -2.58 -6.34
N GLY A 246 6.23 -1.34 -6.28
CA GLY A 246 5.50 -0.72 -7.37
C GLY A 246 6.30 -0.62 -8.66
N TYR A 247 7.56 -0.22 -8.58
CA TYR A 247 8.46 -0.19 -9.73
C TYR A 247 8.66 -1.59 -10.34
N ASN A 248 8.97 -2.58 -9.50
CA ASN A 248 9.19 -3.96 -9.94
C ASN A 248 7.92 -4.58 -10.54
N MET A 249 6.75 -4.31 -9.98
CA MET A 249 5.47 -4.77 -10.50
C MET A 249 5.13 -4.14 -11.85
N ARG A 250 5.39 -2.84 -12.05
CA ARG A 250 5.22 -2.19 -13.37
C ARG A 250 6.14 -2.80 -14.43
N LEU A 251 7.41 -3.04 -14.08
CA LEU A 251 8.36 -3.70 -14.97
C LEU A 251 7.94 -5.14 -15.31
N PHE A 252 7.43 -5.87 -14.32
CA PHE A 252 6.93 -7.22 -14.49
C PHE A 252 5.69 -7.23 -15.41
N ASN A 253 4.69 -6.40 -15.15
CA ASN A 253 3.45 -6.32 -15.94
C ASN A 253 3.71 -5.95 -17.42
N ARG A 254 4.73 -5.12 -17.70
CA ARG A 254 5.15 -4.82 -19.07
C ARG A 254 5.73 -6.03 -19.81
N ARG A 255 6.45 -6.91 -19.09
CA ARG A 255 7.09 -8.10 -19.68
C ARG A 255 6.12 -9.28 -19.81
N ALA A 256 5.18 -9.38 -18.88
CA ALA A 256 4.19 -10.44 -18.80
C ALA A 256 2.78 -9.82 -18.68
N PRO A 257 2.29 -9.17 -19.75
CA PRO A 257 0.95 -8.60 -19.73
C PRO A 257 -0.10 -9.70 -19.49
N HIS A 258 -1.16 -9.37 -18.77
CA HIS A 258 -2.33 -10.23 -18.48
C HIS A 258 -2.15 -11.37 -17.48
N VAL A 259 -1.03 -11.47 -16.74
CA VAL A 259 -0.89 -12.51 -15.68
C VAL A 259 -1.84 -12.25 -14.50
N PHE A 260 -2.05 -10.99 -14.14
CA PHE A 260 -3.07 -10.53 -13.19
C PHE A 260 -3.38 -9.05 -13.45
N GLU A 261 -4.48 -8.54 -12.88
CA GLU A 261 -4.83 -7.12 -12.97
C GLU A 261 -3.75 -6.26 -12.29
N PRO A 262 -3.30 -5.16 -12.92
CA PRO A 262 -2.34 -4.27 -12.31
C PRO A 262 -2.81 -3.76 -10.94
N VAL A 263 -1.94 -3.90 -9.93
CA VAL A 263 -2.16 -3.40 -8.58
C VAL A 263 -1.41 -2.09 -8.37
N TRP A 264 -1.91 -1.24 -7.47
CA TRP A 264 -1.29 0.05 -7.09
C TRP A 264 -1.19 1.06 -8.24
N GLU A 265 -2.20 1.09 -9.11
CA GLU A 265 -2.30 2.06 -10.21
C GLU A 265 -3.44 3.06 -10.05
N LYS A 266 -4.38 2.80 -9.12
CA LYS A 266 -5.55 3.65 -8.88
C LYS A 266 -5.43 4.41 -7.55
N PRO A 267 -5.48 5.76 -7.57
CA PRO A 267 -5.49 6.58 -6.37
C PRO A 267 -6.57 6.18 -5.38
N PHE A 268 -6.21 5.97 -4.11
CA PHE A 268 -7.12 5.67 -2.99
C PHE A 268 -8.03 4.43 -3.16
N ASP A 269 -7.90 3.67 -4.24
CA ASP A 269 -8.65 2.44 -4.48
C ASP A 269 -8.36 1.39 -3.40
N GLY A 270 -9.40 0.83 -2.79
CA GLY A 270 -9.24 -0.09 -1.67
C GLY A 270 -8.60 0.50 -0.41
N ALA A 271 -8.41 1.82 -0.27
CA ALA A 271 -7.70 2.41 0.88
C ALA A 271 -8.51 2.51 2.18
N SER A 272 -9.75 2.01 2.20
CA SER A 272 -10.65 2.07 3.35
C SER A 272 -10.93 0.70 3.96
N PRO A 273 -11.33 0.62 5.24
CA PRO A 273 -11.74 -0.63 5.85
C PRO A 273 -12.94 -1.24 5.10
N ASN A 274 -12.95 -2.56 4.95
CA ASN A 274 -13.98 -3.33 4.23
C ASN A 274 -14.13 -3.00 2.73
N SER A 275 -13.15 -2.33 2.12
CA SER A 275 -13.20 -2.00 0.69
C SER A 275 -12.86 -3.17 -0.23
N TYR A 276 -12.32 -4.28 0.29
CA TYR A 276 -12.01 -5.44 -0.52
C TYR A 276 -13.27 -6.02 -1.18
N VAL A 277 -13.13 -6.37 -2.46
CA VAL A 277 -14.17 -7.02 -3.26
C VAL A 277 -13.60 -8.33 -3.81
N SER A 278 -14.22 -9.45 -3.47
CA SER A 278 -13.80 -10.76 -3.97
C SER A 278 -14.03 -10.90 -5.46
N ALA A 279 -13.03 -11.43 -6.17
CA ALA A 279 -13.22 -11.90 -7.53
C ALA A 279 -14.29 -13.00 -7.57
N LYS A 280 -15.03 -13.06 -8.69
CA LYS A 280 -16.00 -14.13 -8.93
C LYS A 280 -15.25 -15.43 -9.27
N PRO A 281 -15.77 -16.60 -8.86
CA PRO A 281 -15.19 -17.88 -9.26
C PRO A 281 -15.19 -18.00 -10.78
N THR A 282 -14.04 -18.30 -11.38
CA THR A 282 -13.88 -18.42 -12.83
C THR A 282 -14.34 -19.77 -13.39
N GLY A 283 -14.63 -20.77 -12.54
CA GLY A 283 -15.05 -22.12 -12.92
C GLY A 283 -16.53 -22.45 -12.67
N ILE A 284 -17.04 -23.46 -13.40
CA ILE A 284 -18.33 -24.12 -13.12
C ILE A 284 -18.25 -24.67 -11.69
N MET A 285 -19.07 -24.15 -10.76
CA MET A 285 -19.30 -24.60 -9.37
C MET A 285 -18.47 -25.82 -8.96
N ARG A 286 -17.15 -25.66 -8.90
CA ARG A 286 -16.24 -26.64 -8.33
C ARG A 286 -16.45 -26.49 -6.83
N GLU A 287 -16.68 -27.59 -6.12
CA GLU A 287 -17.03 -27.58 -4.70
C GLU A 287 -16.16 -26.60 -3.93
N LEU A 288 -16.69 -25.40 -3.70
CA LEU A 288 -16.03 -24.37 -2.92
C LEU A 288 -16.12 -24.86 -1.48
N SER A 289 -14.99 -24.97 -0.78
CA SER A 289 -15.06 -25.32 0.63
C SER A 289 -15.88 -24.23 1.33
N PRO A 290 -16.95 -24.58 2.06
CA PRO A 290 -17.74 -23.60 2.77
C PRO A 290 -16.86 -22.86 3.79
N PRO A 291 -17.14 -21.59 4.09
CA PRO A 291 -16.45 -20.88 5.17
C PRO A 291 -16.61 -21.67 6.48
N GLY A 292 -15.51 -21.91 7.18
CA GLY A 292 -15.54 -22.52 8.51
C GLY A 292 -16.09 -21.56 9.57
N ASP A 293 -16.45 -22.09 10.74
CA ASP A 293 -17.00 -21.28 11.85
C ASP A 293 -16.06 -20.16 12.31
N LEU A 294 -14.74 -20.37 12.20
CA LEU A 294 -13.74 -19.34 12.51
C LEU A 294 -13.68 -18.24 11.43
N ASP A 295 -13.92 -18.56 10.16
CA ASP A 295 -13.89 -17.59 9.07
C ASP A 295 -14.97 -16.53 9.23
N LEU A 296 -16.12 -16.91 9.79
CA LEU A 296 -17.24 -16.00 10.08
C LEU A 296 -16.93 -15.05 11.24
N GLN A 297 -16.02 -15.44 12.14
CA GLN A 297 -15.62 -14.66 13.33
C GLN A 297 -14.38 -13.80 13.07
N ASP A 298 -13.61 -14.09 12.03
CA ASP A 298 -12.37 -13.38 11.70
C ASP A 298 -12.64 -11.94 11.23
N PRO A 299 -12.23 -10.91 11.99
CA PRO A 299 -12.45 -9.52 11.60
C PRO A 299 -11.54 -9.06 10.44
N TYR A 300 -10.43 -9.74 10.17
CA TYR A 300 -9.44 -9.33 9.17
C TYR A 300 -9.76 -9.84 7.76
N GLY A 301 -10.54 -10.93 7.65
CA GLY A 301 -10.91 -11.52 6.37
C GLY A 301 -9.74 -12.25 5.70
N ILE A 302 -9.01 -13.06 6.45
CA ILE A 302 -7.80 -13.78 6.04
C ILE A 302 -8.11 -14.93 5.09
N THR A 303 -9.14 -15.72 5.37
CA THR A 303 -9.41 -16.94 4.59
C THR A 303 -9.71 -16.62 3.13
N GLY A 304 -9.00 -17.26 2.21
CA GLY A 304 -9.14 -17.02 0.77
C GLY A 304 -7.86 -17.24 -0.03
N GLU A 305 -7.91 -16.86 -1.29
CA GLU A 305 -6.75 -16.82 -2.18
C GLU A 305 -6.09 -15.44 -2.19
N TRP A 306 -4.77 -15.44 -2.06
CA TRP A 306 -3.94 -14.25 -2.04
C TRP A 306 -2.82 -14.36 -3.05
N MET A 307 -2.33 -13.21 -3.46
CA MET A 307 -1.09 -13.06 -4.18
C MET A 307 -0.06 -12.44 -3.25
N ARG A 308 1.20 -12.86 -3.41
CA ARG A 308 2.35 -12.29 -2.73
C ARG A 308 3.43 -11.97 -3.74
N VAL A 309 4.05 -10.82 -3.59
CA VAL A 309 5.28 -10.46 -4.29
C VAL A 309 6.41 -10.33 -3.28
N VAL A 310 7.58 -10.84 -3.63
CA VAL A 310 8.85 -10.55 -2.96
C VAL A 310 9.85 -10.05 -3.99
N CYS A 311 10.62 -9.03 -3.63
CA CYS A 311 11.78 -8.60 -4.40
C CYS A 311 13.06 -8.79 -3.59
N PHE A 312 14.18 -8.98 -4.27
CA PHE A 312 15.49 -9.11 -3.63
C PHE A 312 16.64 -8.77 -4.54
N LEU A 313 17.73 -8.34 -3.92
CA LEU A 313 19.04 -8.24 -4.53
C LEU A 313 19.73 -9.60 -4.47
N ASP A 314 20.64 -9.84 -5.42
CA ASP A 314 21.61 -10.91 -5.27
C ASP A 314 22.40 -10.72 -3.97
N TYR A 315 22.79 -11.82 -3.32
CA TYR A 315 23.50 -11.75 -2.05
C TYR A 315 24.81 -10.98 -2.16
N HIS A 316 25.53 -11.12 -3.28
CA HIS A 316 26.77 -10.38 -3.53
C HIS A 316 26.55 -8.87 -3.52
N ASP A 317 25.49 -8.40 -4.19
CA ASP A 317 25.15 -6.98 -4.27
C ASP A 317 24.68 -6.44 -2.90
N LEU A 318 23.84 -7.20 -2.20
CA LEU A 318 23.36 -6.85 -0.85
C LEU A 318 24.51 -6.76 0.15
N PHE A 319 25.42 -7.74 0.12
CA PHE A 319 26.60 -7.78 0.97
C PHE A 319 27.52 -6.59 0.65
N SER A 320 27.75 -6.34 -0.63
CA SER A 320 28.57 -5.22 -1.11
C SER A 320 28.05 -3.88 -0.61
N PHE A 321 26.75 -3.65 -0.74
CA PHE A 321 26.07 -2.44 -0.30
C PHE A 321 26.17 -2.22 1.23
N ASN A 322 26.07 -3.28 2.03
CA ASN A 322 26.00 -3.16 3.49
C ASN A 322 27.37 -3.18 4.18
N PHE A 323 28.35 -3.93 3.67
CA PHE A 323 29.54 -4.30 4.43
C PHE A 323 30.88 -3.88 3.82
N LEU A 324 30.98 -3.58 2.51
CA LEU A 324 32.26 -3.17 1.92
C LEU A 324 32.70 -1.76 2.33
N HIS A 325 31.74 -0.88 2.60
CA HIS A 325 32.00 0.49 3.01
C HIS A 325 31.25 0.84 4.30
N SER A 326 31.97 1.42 5.26
CA SER A 326 31.39 1.89 6.51
C SER A 326 30.75 3.26 6.30
N VAL A 327 29.41 3.30 6.40
CA VAL A 327 28.63 4.53 6.41
C VAL A 327 28.12 4.76 7.85
N PRO A 328 28.31 5.96 8.44
CA PRO A 328 27.78 6.29 9.77
C PRO A 328 26.27 6.02 9.87
N ALA A 329 25.81 5.54 11.02
CA ALA A 329 24.42 5.10 11.21
C ALA A 329 23.39 6.23 11.05
N ASP A 330 23.80 7.48 11.28
CA ASP A 330 23.01 8.70 11.14
C ASP A 330 22.95 9.21 9.69
N GLN A 331 23.72 8.62 8.77
CA GLN A 331 23.79 9.03 7.37
C GLN A 331 23.06 8.04 6.44
N PRO A 332 22.30 8.55 5.45
CA PRO A 332 21.73 7.71 4.41
C PRO A 332 22.84 7.06 3.58
N ARG A 333 22.61 5.84 3.10
CA ARG A 333 23.48 5.19 2.12
C ARG A 333 23.17 5.70 0.70
N ASP A 334 24.15 5.55 -0.18
CA ASP A 334 24.00 5.89 -1.60
C ASP A 334 22.87 5.09 -2.28
N PRO A 335 22.20 5.67 -3.30
CA PRO A 335 21.12 5.00 -4.01
C PRO A 335 21.59 3.73 -4.73
N ILE A 336 20.75 2.69 -4.73
CA ILE A 336 21.05 1.40 -5.37
C ILE A 336 20.47 1.37 -6.78
N ASN A 337 21.33 1.28 -7.80
CA ASN A 337 20.90 1.09 -9.19
C ASN A 337 20.88 -0.39 -9.64
N THR A 338 21.27 -1.31 -8.77
CA THR A 338 21.25 -2.74 -9.04
C THR A 338 19.83 -3.25 -9.24
N ARG A 339 19.66 -4.14 -10.21
CA ARG A 339 18.36 -4.71 -10.54
C ARG A 339 17.96 -5.80 -9.55
N GLU A 340 16.71 -5.75 -9.12
CA GLU A 340 16.16 -6.78 -8.23
C GLU A 340 15.57 -7.94 -9.02
N ALA A 341 15.65 -9.12 -8.41
CA ALA A 341 14.81 -10.26 -8.79
C ALA A 341 13.41 -10.09 -8.18
N ILE A 342 12.40 -10.63 -8.87
CA ILE A 342 11.00 -10.62 -8.43
C ILE A 342 10.46 -12.05 -8.42
N ARG A 343 9.74 -12.43 -7.36
CA ARG A 343 8.97 -13.68 -7.30
C ARG A 343 7.52 -13.36 -6.99
N ILE A 344 6.62 -13.89 -7.83
CA ILE A 344 5.18 -13.86 -7.63
C ILE A 344 4.72 -15.23 -7.13
N ILE A 345 3.97 -15.22 -6.03
CA ILE A 345 3.57 -16.40 -5.27
C ILE A 345 2.06 -16.33 -5.07
N ARG A 346 1.35 -17.43 -5.34
CA ARG A 346 -0.06 -17.61 -4.94
C ARG A 346 -0.12 -18.27 -3.58
N LEU A 347 -1.07 -17.84 -2.75
CA LEU A 347 -1.31 -18.38 -1.43
C LEU A 347 -2.77 -18.81 -1.28
N LYS A 348 -3.01 -19.88 -0.55
CA LYS A 348 -4.32 -20.25 0.02
C LYS A 348 -4.21 -20.21 1.52
N LEU A 349 -4.91 -19.28 2.16
CA LEU A 349 -4.85 -19.07 3.60
C LEU A 349 -6.17 -19.49 4.24
N ARG A 350 -6.11 -20.12 5.42
CA ARG A 350 -7.26 -20.46 6.25
C ARG A 350 -6.98 -20.09 7.70
N VAL A 351 -7.97 -19.47 8.35
CA VAL A 351 -7.92 -19.17 9.78
C VAL A 351 -7.82 -20.48 10.57
N SER A 352 -6.89 -20.51 11.53
CA SER A 352 -6.63 -21.69 12.37
C SER A 352 -6.97 -21.46 13.84
N ALA A 353 -6.88 -20.22 14.33
CA ALA A 353 -7.24 -19.87 15.71
C ALA A 353 -7.57 -18.37 15.83
N ILE A 354 -8.42 -18.04 16.81
CA ILE A 354 -8.76 -16.67 17.19
C ILE A 354 -8.60 -16.57 18.71
N GLU A 355 -7.78 -15.63 19.15
CA GLU A 355 -7.43 -15.44 20.56
C GLU A 355 -7.67 -13.97 20.96
N PRO A 356 -8.00 -13.68 22.22
CA PRO A 356 -8.07 -12.30 22.72
C PRO A 356 -6.73 -11.56 22.51
N PRO A 357 -6.76 -10.22 22.34
CA PRO A 357 -5.53 -9.44 22.24
C PRO A 357 -4.66 -9.59 23.48
N GLY A 358 -3.34 -9.61 23.28
CA GLY A 358 -2.38 -9.54 24.37
C GLY A 358 -2.37 -8.15 25.03
N PRO A 359 -1.69 -8.01 26.18
CA PRO A 359 -1.60 -6.74 26.89
C PRO A 359 -0.84 -5.65 26.13
N GLU A 360 0.04 -6.03 25.19
CA GLU A 360 0.81 -5.13 24.33
C GLU A 360 0.19 -4.92 22.94
N ASP A 361 -0.96 -5.55 22.67
CA ASP A 361 -1.66 -5.38 21.39
C ASP A 361 -2.69 -4.23 21.49
N GLY A 362 -3.18 -3.78 20.34
CA GLY A 362 -4.40 -2.97 20.28
C GLY A 362 -5.61 -3.78 20.78
N GLN A 363 -6.52 -3.13 21.50
CA GLN A 363 -7.59 -3.82 22.23
C GLN A 363 -8.91 -3.90 21.45
N ASP A 364 -8.97 -3.33 20.25
CA ASP A 364 -10.21 -3.31 19.44
C ASP A 364 -10.42 -4.62 18.67
N TYR A 365 -9.34 -5.38 18.41
CA TYR A 365 -9.38 -6.58 17.59
C TYR A 365 -8.62 -7.76 18.22
N PRO A 366 -9.06 -9.02 17.99
CA PRO A 366 -8.36 -10.23 18.43
C PRO A 366 -7.06 -10.48 17.66
N VAL A 367 -6.26 -11.42 18.17
CA VAL A 367 -5.15 -12.04 17.43
C VAL A 367 -5.71 -13.22 16.64
N VAL A 368 -5.47 -13.24 15.33
CA VAL A 368 -5.94 -14.33 14.45
C VAL A 368 -4.74 -15.04 13.86
N SER A 369 -4.66 -16.35 14.10
CA SER A 369 -3.65 -17.22 13.50
C SER A 369 -4.21 -17.86 12.24
N PHE A 370 -3.35 -18.09 11.25
CA PHE A 370 -3.70 -18.75 10.00
C PHE A 370 -2.62 -19.70 9.53
N THR A 371 -3.03 -20.65 8.70
CA THR A 371 -2.14 -21.58 7.99
C THR A 371 -2.56 -21.68 6.52
N GLY A 372 -1.66 -22.17 5.68
CA GLY A 372 -1.91 -22.20 4.26
C GLY A 372 -0.85 -22.88 3.43
N THR A 373 -1.09 -22.89 2.13
CA THR A 373 -0.13 -23.32 1.12
C THR A 373 0.27 -22.15 0.24
N SER A 374 1.45 -22.23 -0.35
CA SER A 374 2.01 -21.23 -1.24
C SER A 374 2.69 -21.91 -2.42
N TRP A 375 2.56 -21.33 -3.61
CA TRP A 375 3.27 -21.82 -4.78
C TRP A 375 3.70 -20.68 -5.71
N SER A 376 4.89 -20.81 -6.29
CA SER A 376 5.44 -19.82 -7.24
C SER A 376 4.78 -19.91 -8.61
N LEU A 377 4.54 -18.76 -9.25
CA LEU A 377 4.00 -18.70 -10.62
C LEU A 377 5.06 -18.77 -11.72
N HIS A 378 6.33 -18.46 -11.41
CA HIS A 378 7.39 -18.29 -12.42
C HIS A 378 8.53 -19.31 -12.33
N ALA A 379 8.46 -20.22 -11.36
CA ALA A 379 9.48 -21.23 -11.12
C ALA A 379 8.84 -22.52 -10.62
N SER A 380 7.82 -23.03 -11.32
CA SER A 380 7.14 -24.28 -10.94
C SER A 380 8.06 -25.51 -10.92
N TRP A 381 9.22 -25.40 -11.59
CA TRP A 381 10.29 -26.40 -11.61
C TRP A 381 11.30 -26.28 -10.46
N ASP A 382 11.27 -25.21 -9.65
CA ASP A 382 12.14 -25.05 -8.47
C ASP A 382 11.66 -26.00 -7.35
N ALA A 383 12.56 -26.71 -6.67
CA ALA A 383 12.19 -27.55 -5.52
C ALA A 383 11.56 -26.72 -4.38
N ASN A 384 11.81 -25.40 -4.36
CA ASN A 384 11.18 -24.42 -3.48
C ASN A 384 9.93 -23.76 -4.11
N ALA A 385 9.37 -24.34 -5.18
CA ALA A 385 8.17 -23.81 -5.82
C ALA A 385 6.97 -23.85 -4.89
N ASN A 386 6.86 -24.90 -4.06
CA ASN A 386 5.75 -25.13 -3.13
C ASN A 386 6.25 -25.02 -1.69
N SER A 387 5.55 -24.24 -0.87
CA SER A 387 5.87 -24.11 0.55
C SER A 387 4.59 -24.00 1.39
N ARG A 388 4.66 -24.39 2.66
CA ARG A 388 3.58 -24.10 3.62
C ARG A 388 3.79 -22.71 4.19
N ILE A 389 2.71 -22.07 4.57
CA ILE A 389 2.75 -20.77 5.24
C ILE A 389 1.93 -20.82 6.51
N ARG A 390 2.43 -20.18 7.56
CA ARG A 390 1.67 -19.88 8.78
C ARG A 390 1.89 -18.43 9.17
N GLY A 391 0.99 -17.86 9.93
CA GLY A 391 1.15 -16.49 10.38
C GLY A 391 0.13 -16.06 11.41
N THR A 392 0.29 -14.82 11.86
CA THR A 392 -0.63 -14.16 12.79
C THR A 392 -0.94 -12.76 12.31
N VAL A 393 -2.19 -12.34 12.51
CA VAL A 393 -2.66 -10.97 12.28
C VAL A 393 -3.15 -10.40 13.61
N ARG A 394 -2.72 -9.17 13.93
CA ARG A 394 -3.05 -8.49 15.19
C ARG A 394 -3.05 -6.98 15.04
N GLN A 395 -3.68 -6.27 15.97
CA GLN A 395 -3.64 -4.81 16.03
C GLN A 395 -2.42 -4.33 16.82
N THR A 396 -1.71 -3.34 16.31
CA THR A 396 -0.66 -2.61 17.06
C THR A 396 -1.28 -1.69 18.12
N PRO A 397 -0.52 -1.21 19.13
CA PRO A 397 -1.02 -0.26 20.13
C PRO A 397 -1.66 1.01 19.55
N LYS A 398 -1.23 1.46 18.36
CA LYS A 398 -1.75 2.65 17.66
C LYS A 398 -2.90 2.36 16.70
N GLY A 399 -3.32 1.10 16.59
CA GLY A 399 -4.50 0.72 15.82
C GLY A 399 -4.23 0.19 14.41
N GLU A 400 -2.98 0.24 13.93
CA GLU A 400 -2.61 -0.33 12.63
C GLU A 400 -2.56 -1.86 12.69
N ILE A 401 -2.86 -2.54 11.57
CA ILE A 401 -2.97 -4.01 11.54
C ILE A 401 -1.66 -4.63 11.06
N ARG A 402 -1.02 -5.39 11.95
CA ARG A 402 0.25 -6.07 11.74
C ARG A 402 0.05 -7.51 11.29
N TRP A 403 0.82 -7.91 10.29
CA TRP A 403 0.91 -9.26 9.76
C TRP A 403 2.32 -9.81 9.99
N THR A 404 2.38 -10.99 10.59
CA THR A 404 3.61 -11.79 10.70
C THR A 404 3.41 -13.10 9.95
N THR A 405 4.33 -13.47 9.06
CA THR A 405 4.25 -14.74 8.31
C THR A 405 5.56 -15.52 8.35
N PHE A 406 5.46 -16.84 8.23
CA PHE A 406 6.56 -17.78 8.18
C PHE A 406 6.38 -18.68 6.96
N SER A 407 7.39 -18.71 6.08
CA SER A 407 7.45 -19.63 4.95
C SER A 407 8.21 -20.89 5.35
N ILE A 408 7.55 -22.03 5.17
CA ILE A 408 8.00 -23.36 5.63
C ILE A 408 8.30 -24.24 4.42
N PHE A 409 9.55 -24.64 4.28
CA PHE A 409 10.04 -25.53 3.22
C PHE A 409 10.53 -26.82 3.88
N HIS A 410 10.12 -27.98 3.38
CA HIS A 410 10.55 -29.28 3.92
C HIS A 410 10.36 -29.41 5.46
N SER A 411 9.27 -28.82 5.98
CA SER A 411 8.96 -28.74 7.43
C SER A 411 9.89 -27.84 8.26
N GLU A 412 10.76 -27.07 7.62
CA GLU A 412 11.64 -26.09 8.25
C GLU A 412 11.19 -24.67 7.88
N GLU A 413 11.10 -23.79 8.87
CA GLU A 413 10.93 -22.37 8.61
C GLU A 413 12.20 -21.84 7.94
N ARG A 414 12.08 -20.96 6.94
CA ARG A 414 13.25 -20.32 6.32
C ARG A 414 13.14 -18.81 6.33
N TRP A 415 11.97 -18.33 5.92
CA TRP A 415 11.74 -16.90 5.78
C TRP A 415 10.66 -16.45 6.75
N ARG A 416 10.89 -15.29 7.35
CA ARG A 416 9.89 -14.55 8.11
C ARG A 416 9.53 -13.28 7.36
N SER A 417 8.32 -12.77 7.57
CA SER A 417 7.95 -11.43 7.13
C SER A 417 7.15 -10.69 8.18
N GLU A 418 7.30 -9.37 8.17
CA GLU A 418 6.58 -8.43 9.03
C GLU A 418 6.04 -7.31 8.14
N GLY A 419 4.73 -7.05 8.22
CA GLY A 419 4.07 -6.05 7.38
C GLY A 419 2.84 -5.42 8.02
N ILE A 420 2.38 -4.35 7.38
CA ILE A 420 1.21 -3.56 7.80
C ILE A 420 0.16 -3.60 6.70
N GLN A 421 -1.08 -3.89 7.10
CA GLN A 421 -2.23 -3.77 6.20
C GLN A 421 -2.59 -2.31 6.01
N ILE A 422 -2.51 -1.85 4.77
CA ILE A 422 -2.86 -0.49 4.40
C ILE A 422 -4.37 -0.37 4.34
N GLY A 423 -4.93 0.72 4.88
CA GLY A 423 -6.38 0.98 4.84
C GLY A 423 -7.21 0.23 5.88
N GLY A 424 -6.59 -0.47 6.83
CA GLY A 424 -7.26 -1.14 7.95
C GLY A 424 -7.89 -2.49 7.60
N PRO A 425 -8.69 -3.08 8.52
CA PRO A 425 -9.24 -4.42 8.37
C PRO A 425 -10.07 -4.59 7.09
N ARG A 426 -9.85 -5.70 6.39
CA ARG A 426 -10.53 -6.05 5.12
C ARG A 426 -10.40 -4.97 4.03
N SER A 427 -9.35 -4.15 4.08
CA SER A 427 -9.03 -3.24 2.99
C SER A 427 -8.55 -4.02 1.76
N GLY A 428 -8.94 -3.55 0.57
CA GLY A 428 -8.47 -4.08 -0.72
C GLY A 428 -7.05 -3.67 -1.09
N ARG A 429 -6.39 -2.78 -0.33
CA ARG A 429 -5.04 -2.27 -0.67
C ARG A 429 -3.92 -3.29 -0.44
N GLY A 430 -4.15 -4.24 0.47
CA GLY A 430 -3.20 -5.28 0.83
C GLY A 430 -2.25 -4.90 1.96
N VAL A 431 -1.22 -5.71 2.12
CA VAL A 431 -0.21 -5.65 3.19
C VAL A 431 1.14 -5.32 2.57
N LEU A 432 1.84 -4.33 3.12
CA LEU A 432 3.20 -3.96 2.73
C LEU A 432 4.16 -4.25 3.87
N GLY A 433 5.32 -4.82 3.58
CA GLY A 433 6.28 -5.17 4.62
C GLY A 433 7.64 -5.61 4.12
N ASN A 434 8.41 -6.19 5.03
CA ASN A 434 9.72 -6.76 4.75
C ASN A 434 9.68 -8.27 4.97
N TRP A 435 10.46 -8.98 4.17
CA TRP A 435 10.85 -10.36 4.43
C TRP A 435 12.33 -10.40 4.82
N PHE A 436 12.70 -11.38 5.64
CA PHE A 436 14.07 -11.57 6.14
C PHE A 436 14.26 -13.02 6.61
N ASP A 437 15.52 -13.36 6.93
CA ASP A 437 15.88 -14.66 7.50
C ASP A 437 15.17 -14.94 8.83
N LYS A 438 14.67 -16.16 9.04
CA LYS A 438 13.90 -16.51 10.25
C LYS A 438 14.66 -16.33 11.57
N ASP A 439 15.99 -16.48 11.54
CA ASP A 439 16.84 -16.52 12.72
C ASP A 439 17.38 -15.13 13.08
N PHE A 440 16.89 -14.07 12.41
CA PHE A 440 17.31 -12.70 12.65
C PHE A 440 18.83 -12.51 12.42
N ASP A 441 19.37 -13.20 11.42
CA ASP A 441 20.76 -13.02 11.03
C ASP A 441 20.98 -11.59 10.47
N ARG A 442 21.86 -10.84 11.14
CA ARG A 442 22.22 -9.46 10.76
C ARG A 442 22.95 -9.38 9.42
N HIS A 443 23.51 -10.50 8.96
CA HIS A 443 24.11 -10.66 7.65
C HIS A 443 23.21 -11.40 6.67
N GLY A 444 22.03 -11.81 7.13
CA GLY A 444 21.03 -12.52 6.33
C GLY A 444 20.36 -11.60 5.31
N PRO A 445 19.77 -12.19 4.25
CA PRO A 445 19.07 -11.44 3.25
C PRO A 445 17.78 -10.83 3.82
N ALA A 446 17.45 -9.63 3.35
CA ALA A 446 16.19 -8.98 3.61
C ALA A 446 15.72 -8.21 2.38
N GLY A 447 14.40 -8.03 2.24
CA GLY A 447 13.84 -7.32 1.11
C GLY A 447 12.37 -6.95 1.32
N PRO A 448 11.75 -6.29 0.34
CA PRO A 448 10.35 -5.91 0.42
C PRO A 448 9.42 -7.06 0.03
N THR A 449 8.24 -7.10 0.65
CA THR A 449 7.17 -8.05 0.33
C THR A 449 5.83 -7.33 0.37
N ALA A 450 4.88 -7.79 -0.45
CA ALA A 450 3.48 -7.42 -0.29
C ALA A 450 2.53 -8.59 -0.51
N PHE A 451 1.35 -8.48 0.08
CA PHE A 451 0.27 -9.44 -0.03
C PHE A 451 -1.02 -8.71 -0.44
N TRP A 452 -1.78 -9.25 -1.38
CA TRP A 452 -3.11 -8.74 -1.68
C TRP A 452 -4.08 -9.88 -1.93
N LYS A 453 -5.31 -9.74 -1.40
CA LYS A 453 -6.34 -10.75 -1.51
C LYS A 453 -6.96 -10.69 -2.90
N VAL A 454 -7.23 -11.84 -3.49
CA VAL A 454 -7.84 -11.96 -4.82
C VAL A 454 -9.25 -12.54 -4.74
N SER A 455 -9.43 -13.55 -3.89
CA SER A 455 -10.72 -14.26 -3.77
C SER A 455 -10.98 -14.67 -2.33
N ASP A 456 -12.25 -14.60 -1.90
CA ASP A 456 -12.72 -15.25 -0.66
C ASP A 456 -12.82 -16.78 -0.83
N TYR A 457 -12.82 -17.26 -2.07
CA TYR A 457 -12.97 -18.66 -2.41
C TYR A 457 -11.61 -19.34 -2.55
N ILE A 458 -11.51 -20.55 -2.01
CA ILE A 458 -10.37 -21.43 -2.20
C ILE A 458 -10.82 -22.56 -3.11
N GLU A 459 -10.19 -22.68 -4.28
CA GLU A 459 -10.42 -23.85 -5.13
C GLU A 459 -9.61 -25.02 -4.57
N ASP A 460 -10.27 -26.05 -4.02
CA ASP A 460 -9.58 -27.28 -3.67
C ASP A 460 -9.17 -27.99 -4.98
N GLY A 461 -7.88 -27.97 -5.28
CA GLY A 461 -7.33 -28.90 -6.26
C GLY A 461 -7.50 -30.30 -5.69
N LYS A 462 -7.90 -31.28 -6.51
CA LYS A 462 -7.62 -32.67 -6.13
C LYS A 462 -6.10 -32.74 -6.02
N ASP A 463 -5.58 -32.74 -4.81
CA ASP A 463 -4.23 -33.21 -4.56
C ASP A 463 -4.13 -34.55 -5.28
N GLY A 464 -3.23 -34.64 -6.26
CA GLY A 464 -2.94 -35.89 -6.90
C GLY A 464 -2.44 -36.83 -5.81
N GLU A 465 -3.28 -37.76 -5.39
CA GLU A 465 -2.83 -39.07 -4.93
C GLU A 465 -2.03 -39.65 -6.10
N GLY A 466 -0.74 -39.31 -6.14
CA GLY A 466 0.24 -39.98 -6.96
C GLY A 466 0.38 -41.39 -6.41
N GLU A 467 -0.47 -42.30 -6.88
CA GLU A 467 -0.14 -43.72 -6.91
C GLU A 467 1.28 -43.84 -7.48
N GLN A 468 2.16 -44.39 -6.67
CA GLN A 468 3.45 -44.91 -7.12
C GLN A 468 3.19 -45.90 -8.25
N SER A 469 3.35 -45.47 -9.49
CA SER A 469 3.52 -46.38 -10.61
C SER A 469 5.02 -46.50 -10.87
N GLU A 470 5.57 -47.63 -10.42
CA GLU A 470 6.84 -48.13 -10.91
C GLU A 470 6.76 -48.27 -12.43
N GLY A 471 7.55 -47.46 -13.13
CA GLY A 471 7.65 -47.46 -14.58
C GLY A 471 9.07 -47.11 -14.99
N SER A 472 9.97 -48.09 -14.84
CA SER A 472 11.30 -48.11 -15.45
C SER A 472 11.23 -47.75 -16.94
N LEU A 473 12.07 -46.82 -17.38
CA LEU A 473 12.60 -46.56 -18.74
C LEU A 473 13.45 -45.28 -18.59
N GLY A 474 14.78 -45.35 -18.50
CA GLY A 474 15.67 -45.56 -19.63
C GLY A 474 16.59 -44.34 -19.74
N ASP A 475 17.86 -44.51 -19.41
CA ASP A 475 18.91 -43.49 -19.42
C ASP A 475 19.09 -42.84 -20.79
N GLU A 476 19.15 -41.50 -20.85
CA GLU A 476 20.01 -40.77 -21.80
C GLU A 476 20.60 -39.54 -21.12
N GLU A 477 21.93 -39.55 -21.03
CA GLU A 477 22.80 -38.52 -20.48
C GLU A 477 22.72 -37.21 -21.29
N SER A 478 22.60 -36.09 -20.59
CA SER A 478 23.00 -34.77 -21.11
C SER A 478 23.62 -33.99 -19.95
N GLU A 479 24.94 -34.09 -19.84
CA GLU A 479 25.79 -33.26 -18.99
C GLU A 479 25.58 -31.77 -19.30
N GLY A 480 25.47 -30.94 -18.26
CA GLY A 480 25.41 -29.48 -18.40
C GLY A 480 24.98 -28.77 -17.12
N ASP A 481 25.97 -28.45 -16.29
CA ASP A 481 26.01 -27.35 -15.31
C ASP A 481 25.03 -27.36 -14.13
N THR A 482 25.35 -28.18 -13.13
CA THR A 482 24.95 -27.98 -11.73
C THR A 482 26.05 -27.26 -10.96
N GLU A 483 25.87 -25.97 -10.67
CA GLU A 483 26.46 -25.34 -9.48
C GLU A 483 25.72 -24.02 -9.18
N TYR A 484 24.63 -24.10 -8.41
CA TYR A 484 24.03 -22.92 -7.77
C TYR A 484 23.45 -23.35 -6.42
N MET A 485 23.86 -22.62 -5.37
CA MET A 485 23.37 -22.65 -3.99
C MET A 485 23.94 -23.75 -3.08
N SER A 486 25.17 -23.55 -2.64
CA SER A 486 25.61 -23.95 -1.29
C SER A 486 26.63 -22.94 -0.79
N ASP A 487 26.13 -21.90 -0.12
CA ASP A 487 26.58 -21.35 1.18
C ASP A 487 25.99 -19.94 1.38
#